data_AF-A0A525PQT8-F1
#
_entry.id   AF-A0A525PQT8-F1
#
_cell.length_a   1.000
_cell.length_b   1.000
_cell.length_c   1.000
_cell.angle_alpha   90.00
_cell.angle_beta   90.00
_cell.angle_gamma   90.00
#
_symmetry.space_group_name_H-M   'P 1'
#
loop_
_entity.id
_entity.type
_entity.pdbx_description
1 polymer ?
#
loop_
_entity_poly.entity_id
_entity_poly.type
_entity_poly.pdbx_seq_one_letter_code
_entity_poly.pdbx_strand_id
1 'polypeptide(L)'
;MRVAVAGFLHETNTFAPNPADMQAFQLGGGYVPMVRGAAMLPAFEEVNLGMAGALRVGQAQGWDIVPILWAGAIPSAHVSRDAYETIAGEIIEGIRQAGPLD
;
A
#
# COMPACT_ATOMS: atom_id res chain seq x y z
N MET A 1 -2.64 -13.81 16.14
CA MET A 1 -1.48 -13.37 15.34
C MET A 1 -1.57 -11.88 15.15
N ARG A 2 -0.46 -11.17 15.29
CA ARG A 2 -0.33 -9.74 15.09
C ARG A 2 0.45 -9.47 13.81
N VAL A 3 -0.25 -9.02 12.78
CA VAL A 3 0.26 -9.02 11.41
C VAL A 3 0.27 -7.60 10.87
N ALA A 4 1.46 -7.10 10.50
CA ALA A 4 1.56 -5.83 9.81
C ALA A 4 1.16 -5.97 8.35
N VAL A 5 0.40 -5.01 7.85
CA VAL A 5 -0.06 -4.99 6.45
C VAL A 5 0.37 -3.69 5.78
N ALA A 6 1.01 -3.85 4.62
CA ALA A 6 1.45 -2.76 3.75
C ALA A 6 1.32 -3.17 2.29
N GLY A 7 1.18 -2.21 1.38
CA GLY A 7 1.14 -2.48 -0.06
C GLY A 7 1.76 -1.35 -0.88
N PHE A 8 2.55 -1.75 -1.88
CA PHE A 8 3.15 -0.86 -2.88
C PHE A 8 2.91 -1.48 -4.26
N LEU A 9 1.89 -0.97 -4.96
CA LEU A 9 1.36 -1.58 -6.19
C LEU A 9 1.58 -0.64 -7.38
N HIS A 10 2.33 -1.13 -8.37
CA HIS A 10 2.52 -0.49 -9.68
C HIS A 10 2.92 -1.52 -10.71
N GLU A 11 2.48 -1.37 -11.96
CA GLU A 11 2.94 -2.17 -13.09
C GLU A 11 3.70 -1.30 -14.08
N THR A 12 4.91 -1.72 -14.44
CA THR A 12 5.78 -0.92 -15.33
C THR A 12 5.50 -1.20 -16.80
N ASN A 13 5.21 -0.14 -17.55
CA ASN A 13 5.26 -0.09 -19.01
C ASN A 13 6.45 0.78 -19.44
N THR A 14 7.52 0.16 -19.94
CA THR A 14 8.77 0.84 -20.30
C THR A 14 8.67 1.78 -21.50
N PHE A 15 7.57 1.74 -22.26
CA PHE A 15 7.30 2.65 -23.38
C PHE A 15 6.46 3.87 -22.98
N ALA A 16 5.89 3.89 -21.77
CA ALA A 16 5.14 5.05 -21.30
C ALA A 16 6.08 6.25 -21.08
N PRO A 17 5.64 7.49 -21.39
CA PRO A 17 6.51 8.66 -21.33
C PRO A 17 6.75 9.20 -19.91
N ASN A 18 5.82 8.91 -18.99
CA ASN A 18 5.82 9.50 -17.65
C ASN A 18 6.09 8.43 -16.58
N PRO A 19 7.04 8.65 -15.66
CA PRO A 19 7.25 7.78 -14.51
C PRO A 19 6.08 7.82 -13.53
N ALA A 20 5.92 6.75 -12.75
CA ALA A 20 5.08 6.77 -11.57
C ALA A 20 5.79 7.55 -10.45
N ASP A 21 5.47 8.85 -10.35
CA ASP A 21 5.98 9.72 -9.30
C ASP A 21 5.12 9.64 -8.02
N MET A 22 5.52 10.38 -6.99
CA MET A 22 4.80 10.41 -5.71
C MET A 22 3.34 10.87 -5.88
N GLN A 23 3.07 11.81 -6.79
CA GLN A 23 1.71 12.28 -7.05
C GLN A 23 0.83 11.16 -7.63
N ALA A 24 1.37 10.32 -8.52
CA ALA A 24 0.65 9.17 -9.06
C ALA A 24 0.15 8.23 -7.94
N PHE A 25 0.98 7.96 -6.92
CA PHE A 25 0.59 7.14 -5.77
C PHE A 25 -0.39 7.86 -4.83
N GLN A 26 -0.20 9.16 -4.61
CA GLN A 26 -1.14 9.96 -3.81
C GLN A 26 -2.54 10.00 -4.41
N LEU A 27 -2.66 9.99 -5.74
CA LEU A 27 -3.94 10.03 -6.45
C LEU A 27 -4.54 8.64 -6.69
N GLY A 28 -3.75 7.57 -6.69
CA GLY A 28 -4.22 6.19 -6.92
C GLY A 28 -4.49 5.85 -8.39
N GLY A 29 -4.98 6.82 -9.18
CA GLY A 29 -5.29 6.67 -10.60
C GLY A 29 -6.43 5.70 -10.91
N GLY A 30 -7.21 5.28 -9.91
CA GLY A 30 -8.22 4.22 -10.04
C GLY A 30 -7.99 3.06 -9.07
N TYR A 31 -6.79 2.96 -8.48
CA TYR A 31 -6.59 2.23 -7.23
C TYR A 31 -7.02 3.06 -6.02
N VAL A 32 -7.06 2.41 -4.85
CA VAL A 32 -7.15 3.13 -3.56
C VAL A 32 -5.97 4.12 -3.48
N PRO A 33 -6.23 5.42 -3.25
CA PRO A 33 -5.18 6.43 -3.08
C PRO A 33 -4.24 6.10 -1.92
N MET A 34 -3.06 6.72 -1.90
CA MET A 34 -2.13 6.53 -0.80
C MET A 34 -2.80 6.79 0.56
N VAL A 35 -2.79 5.78 1.43
CA VAL A 35 -3.48 5.84 2.73
C VAL A 35 -2.65 5.13 3.80
N ARG A 36 -2.63 5.70 5.00
CA ARG A 36 -1.73 5.29 6.11
C ARG A 36 -2.53 4.83 7.32
N GLY A 37 -1.93 3.92 8.09
CA GLY A 37 -2.43 3.54 9.40
C GLY A 37 -3.88 3.05 9.39
N ALA A 38 -4.61 3.31 10.47
CA ALA A 38 -6.00 2.86 10.64
C ALA A 38 -6.95 3.29 9.51
N ALA A 39 -6.64 4.37 8.78
CA ALA A 39 -7.44 4.81 7.63
C ALA A 39 -7.40 3.81 6.46
N MET A 40 -6.43 2.88 6.42
CA MET A 40 -6.41 1.80 5.44
C MET A 40 -7.66 0.92 5.54
N LEU A 41 -8.14 0.59 6.75
CA LEU A 41 -9.24 -0.36 6.92
C LEU A 41 -10.53 0.09 6.20
N PRO A 42 -11.07 1.30 6.45
CA PRO A 42 -12.26 1.77 5.72
C PRO A 42 -11.98 1.98 4.22
N ALA A 43 -10.74 2.31 3.83
CA ALA A 43 -10.38 2.49 2.43
C ALA A 43 -10.46 1.18 1.59
N PHE A 44 -10.52 0.02 2.25
CA PHE A 44 -10.57 -1.30 1.59
C PHE A 44 -11.92 -2.01 1.74
N GLU A 45 -12.93 -1.42 2.37
CA GLU A 45 -14.23 -2.07 2.62
C GLU A 45 -14.96 -2.46 1.33
N GLU A 46 -15.03 -1.54 0.36
CA GLU A 46 -15.77 -1.72 -0.90
C GLU A 46 -14.85 -1.87 -2.13
N VAL A 47 -13.69 -2.49 -1.93
CA VAL A 47 -12.65 -2.59 -2.97
C VAL A 47 -12.35 -4.05 -3.32
N ASN A 48 -12.26 -4.35 -4.62
CA ASN A 48 -11.86 -5.68 -5.12
C ASN A 48 -10.36 -5.74 -5.42
N LEU A 49 -9.53 -5.65 -4.38
CA LEU A 49 -8.07 -5.80 -4.46
C LEU A 49 -7.59 -6.93 -3.54
N GLY A 50 -6.42 -7.50 -3.84
CA GLY A 50 -5.83 -8.56 -3.02
C GLY A 50 -5.68 -8.17 -1.53
N MET A 51 -5.36 -6.90 -1.26
CA MET A 51 -5.31 -6.36 0.10
C MET A 51 -6.66 -6.44 0.83
N ALA A 52 -7.78 -6.13 0.15
CA ALA A 52 -9.11 -6.24 0.75
C ALA A 52 -9.44 -7.70 1.11
N GLY A 53 -9.01 -8.66 0.28
CA GLY A 53 -9.13 -10.09 0.59
C GLY A 53 -8.32 -10.50 1.83
N ALA A 54 -7.06 -10.05 1.92
CA ALA A 54 -6.20 -10.31 3.06
C ALA A 54 -6.76 -9.73 4.37
N LEU A 55 -7.23 -8.47 4.34
CA LEU A 55 -7.85 -7.81 5.48
C LEU A 55 -9.11 -8.57 5.96
N ARG A 56 -9.99 -8.95 5.04
CA ARG A 56 -11.21 -9.71 5.35
C ARG A 56 -10.90 -11.04 6.03
N VAL A 57 -9.94 -11.80 5.48
CA VAL A 57 -9.54 -13.09 6.05
C VAL A 57 -8.88 -12.89 7.41
N GLY A 58 -7.95 -11.94 7.55
CA GLY A 58 -7.28 -11.67 8.82
C GLY A 58 -8.26 -11.27 9.92
N GLN A 59 -9.24 -10.42 9.61
CA GLN A 59 -10.30 -10.04 10.54
C GLN A 59 -11.17 -11.23 10.94
N ALA A 60 -11.59 -12.05 9.98
CA ALA A 60 -12.39 -13.25 10.24
C ALA A 60 -11.65 -14.29 11.11
N GLN A 61 -10.31 -14.32 11.03
CA GLN A 61 -9.45 -15.17 11.83
C GLN A 61 -9.03 -14.53 13.17
N GLY A 62 -9.52 -13.33 13.49
CA GLY A 62 -9.20 -12.62 14.74
C GLY A 62 -7.76 -12.14 14.84
N TRP A 63 -7.10 -11.81 13.71
CA TRP A 63 -5.76 -11.23 13.74
C TRP A 63 -5.79 -9.80 14.27
N ASP A 64 -4.78 -9.44 15.05
CA ASP A 64 -4.46 -8.05 15.34
C ASP A 64 -3.76 -7.46 14.11
N ILE A 65 -4.55 -6.84 13.23
CA ILE A 65 -4.03 -6.24 12.01
C ILE A 65 -3.42 -4.88 12.33
N VAL A 66 -2.14 -4.73 11.99
CA VAL A 66 -1.40 -3.47 12.14
C VAL A 66 -1.24 -2.81 10.76
N PRO A 67 -2.15 -1.91 10.36
CA PRO A 67 -2.05 -1.24 9.07
C PRO A 67 -0.91 -0.22 9.06
N ILE A 68 -0.06 -0.28 8.05
CA ILE A 68 1.11 0.61 7.89
C ILE A 68 0.85 1.64 6.79
N LEU A 69 0.91 1.21 5.53
CA LEU A 69 0.79 2.07 4.36
C LEU A 69 0.26 1.27 3.17
N TRP A 70 -0.65 1.86 2.42
CA TRP A 70 -0.96 1.47 1.05
C TRP A 70 -0.57 2.59 0.08
N ALA A 71 0.06 2.23 -1.03
CA ALA A 71 0.33 3.10 -2.16
C ALA A 71 0.11 2.33 -3.47
N GLY A 72 -0.94 2.68 -4.21
CA GLY A 72 -1.21 2.13 -5.54
C GLY A 72 -1.10 3.22 -6.60
N ALA A 73 -0.54 2.92 -7.77
CA ALA A 73 -0.59 3.78 -8.95
C ALA A 73 -0.93 2.95 -10.18
N ILE A 74 -1.62 3.58 -11.14
CA ILE A 74 -1.93 2.94 -12.42
C ILE A 74 -0.67 2.62 -13.22
N PRO A 75 -0.74 1.61 -14.11
CA PRO A 75 0.38 1.26 -14.98
C PRO A 75 0.90 2.46 -15.78
N SER A 76 2.21 2.68 -15.73
CA SER A 76 2.95 3.77 -16.39
C SER A 76 4.45 3.43 -16.40
N ALA A 77 5.35 4.38 -16.67
CA ALA A 77 6.78 4.07 -16.71
C ALA A 77 7.32 3.71 -15.30
N HIS A 78 8.63 3.56 -15.19
CA HIS A 78 9.28 3.20 -13.94
C HIS A 78 8.84 4.09 -12.77
N VAL A 79 8.77 3.49 -11.57
CA VAL A 79 8.60 4.27 -10.34
C VAL A 79 9.79 5.22 -10.22
N SER A 80 9.51 6.50 -9.97
CA SER A 80 10.58 7.47 -9.71
C SER A 80 11.38 7.06 -8.48
N ARG A 81 12.71 7.31 -8.49
CA ARG A 81 13.56 6.97 -7.33
C ARG A 81 13.01 7.57 -6.04
N ASP A 82 12.67 8.85 -6.07
CA ASP A 82 12.14 9.57 -4.90
C ASP A 82 10.88 8.89 -4.33
N ALA A 83 9.94 8.51 -5.21
CA ALA A 83 8.73 7.80 -4.78
C ALA A 83 9.05 6.43 -4.19
N TYR A 84 9.95 5.67 -4.82
CA TYR A 84 10.36 4.35 -4.34
C TYR A 84 11.00 4.42 -2.96
N GLU A 85 12.03 5.26 -2.79
CA GLU A 85 12.77 5.39 -1.53
C GLU A 85 11.85 5.88 -0.41
N THR A 86 10.97 6.84 -0.71
CA THR A 86 10.02 7.38 0.28
C THR A 86 9.00 6.32 0.71
N ILE A 87 8.31 5.68 -0.24
CA ILE A 87 7.24 4.72 0.08
C ILE A 87 7.82 3.47 0.75
N ALA A 88 8.92 2.92 0.23
CA ALA A 88 9.58 1.76 0.84
C ALA A 88 10.13 2.11 2.24
N GLY A 89 10.72 3.29 2.40
CA GLY A 89 11.18 3.79 3.69
C GLY A 89 10.06 3.92 4.72
N GLU A 90 8.91 4.48 4.33
CA GLU A 90 7.73 4.57 5.20
C GLU A 90 7.20 3.19 5.62
N ILE A 91 7.18 2.21 4.70
CA ILE A 91 6.78 0.83 5.02
C ILE A 91 7.72 0.22 6.06
N ILE A 92 9.03 0.29 5.81
CA ILE A 92 10.05 -0.30 6.69
C ILE A 92 10.00 0.35 8.07
N GLU A 93 9.93 1.68 8.13
CA GLU A 93 9.87 2.41 9.40
C GLU A 93 8.58 2.13 10.16
N GLY A 94 7.44 2.05 9.46
CA GLY A 94 6.17 1.68 10.08
C GLY A 94 6.19 0.27 10.66
N ILE A 95 6.78 -0.71 9.96
CA ILE A 95 6.98 -2.07 10.48
C ILE A 95 7.88 -2.04 11.72
N ARG A 96 8.98 -1.27 11.70
CA ARG A 96 9.88 -1.13 12.85
C ARG A 96 9.16 -0.54 14.08
N GLN A 97 8.31 0.46 13.85
CA GLN A 97 7.54 1.14 14.90
C GLN A 97 6.36 0.30 15.42
N ALA A 98 5.86 -0.65 14.63
CA ALA A 98 4.78 -1.53 15.04
C ALA A 98 5.12 -2.34 16.29
N GLY A 99 6.40 -2.56 16.61
CA GLY A 99 6.82 -3.42 17.73
C GLY A 99 6.76 -4.91 17.35
N PRO A 100 6.65 -5.83 18.32
CA PRO A 100 6.66 -7.27 18.05
C PRO A 100 5.48 -7.71 17.15
N LEU A 101 5.79 -8.36 16.03
CA LEU A 101 4.82 -8.93 15.09
C LEU A 101 5.02 -10.46 15.04
N ASP A 102 3.96 -11.18 14.69
CA ASP A 102 3.98 -12.65 14.48
C ASP A 102 4.33 -13.01 13.03
#